data_AF-A0A932PSS0-F1
#
_entry.id   AF-A0A932PSS0-F1
#
_cell.length_a   1.000
_cell.length_b   1.000
_cell.length_c   1.000
_cell.angle_alpha   90.00
_cell.angle_beta   90.00
_cell.angle_gamma   90.00
#
_symmetry.space_group_name_H-M   'P 1'
#
loop_
_entity.id
_entity.type
_entity.pdbx_description
1 polymer ?
#
loop_
_entity_poly.entity_id
_entity_poly.type
_entity_poly.pdbx_seq_one_letter_code
_entity_poly.pdbx_strand_id
1 'polypeptide(L)'
;MLIAEVLPLRRLRDDLSFDYAIPPAVLPELTAGSLVLVPFGRTQIKGLVTAMKRKKTSFGGSSFRNRGAVPAVRGSWDSGI
;
A
#
# COMPACT_ATOMS: atom_id res chain seq x y z
N MET A 1 -5.85 -6.09 -2.33
CA MET A 1 -4.50 -5.68 -1.86
C MET A 1 -4.44 -5.81 -0.35
N LEU A 2 -3.37 -6.37 0.20
CA LEU A 2 -3.11 -6.41 1.64
C LEU A 2 -2.27 -5.19 2.04
N ILE A 3 -2.58 -4.63 3.21
CA ILE A 3 -1.94 -3.46 3.79
C ILE A 3 -1.46 -3.84 5.19
N ALA A 4 -0.23 -3.49 5.53
CA ALA A 4 0.26 -3.59 6.90
C ALA A 4 0.29 -2.21 7.55
N GLU A 5 -0.19 -2.13 8.78
CA GLU A 5 0.02 -1.00 9.64
C GLU A 5 1.37 -1.16 10.34
N VAL A 6 2.24 -0.16 10.20
CA VAL A 6 3.61 -0.20 10.69
C VAL A 6 3.88 0.98 11.62
N LEU A 7 4.27 0.66 12.85
CA LEU A 7 4.73 1.62 13.84
C LEU A 7 6.25 1.79 13.71
N PRO A 8 6.79 2.99 13.42
CA PRO A 8 8.22 3.21 13.35
C PRO A 8 8.86 3.06 14.74
N LEU A 9 10.01 2.39 14.82
CA LEU A 9 10.74 2.21 16.09
C LEU A 9 11.69 3.38 16.41
N ARG A 10 11.91 4.26 15.45
CA ARG A 10 12.60 5.53 15.68
C ARG A 10 11.62 6.46 16.39
N ARG A 11 12.09 7.36 17.25
CA ARG A 11 11.31 8.45 17.89
C ARG A 11 10.71 9.44 16.87
N LEU A 12 9.89 8.96 15.95
CA LEU A 12 8.75 9.73 15.47
C LEU A 12 7.72 9.71 16.62
N ARG A 13 6.87 10.74 16.67
CA ARG A 13 5.86 10.88 17.73
C ARG A 13 5.17 9.54 17.98
N ASP A 14 5.03 9.17 19.26
CA ASP A 14 4.67 7.81 19.70
C ASP A 14 3.27 7.35 19.25
N ASP A 15 2.52 8.23 18.59
CA ASP A 15 1.14 8.06 18.11
C ASP A 15 1.01 7.87 16.59
N LEU A 16 2.12 7.85 15.83
CA LEU A 16 2.08 7.77 14.36
C LEU A 16 2.35 6.36 13.83
N SER A 17 1.32 5.70 13.29
CA SER A 17 1.45 4.50 12.46
C SER A 17 1.25 4.84 10.97
N PHE A 18 1.82 3.99 10.10
CA PHE A 18 1.77 4.19 8.65
C PHE A 18 1.32 2.92 7.94
N ASP A 19 0.44 3.07 6.96
CA ASP A 19 -0.07 1.98 6.14
C ASP A 19 0.86 1.72 4.93
N TYR A 20 1.33 0.48 4.77
CA TYR A 20 2.17 0.05 3.65
C TYR A 20 1.49 -1.05 2.83
N ALA A 21 1.58 -0.94 1.51
CA ALA A 21 1.17 -2.01 0.60
C ALA A 21 2.12 -3.20 0.71
N ILE A 22 1.57 -4.40 0.91
CA ILE A 22 2.39 -5.61 1.05
C ILE A 22 2.44 -6.38 -0.28
N PRO A 23 3.64 -6.60 -0.85
CA PRO A 23 3.78 -7.42 -2.05
C PRO A 23 3.48 -8.89 -1.74
N PRO A 24 2.87 -9.65 -2.69
CA PRO A 24 2.48 -11.04 -2.43
C PRO A 24 3.64 -11.96 -2.03
N ALA A 25 4.85 -11.67 -2.53
CA ALA A 25 6.04 -12.48 -2.29
C ALA A 25 6.48 -12.54 -0.82
N VAL A 26 6.20 -11.49 -0.03
CA VAL A 26 6.63 -11.43 1.39
C VAL A 26 5.50 -11.85 2.36
N LEU A 27 4.29 -12.10 1.85
CA LEU A 27 3.15 -12.48 2.68
C LEU A 27 3.35 -13.74 3.54
N PRO A 28 4.03 -14.81 3.10
CA PRO A 28 4.21 -16.02 3.91
C PRO A 28 5.03 -15.77 5.18
N GLU A 29 5.89 -14.76 5.16
CA GLU A 29 6.87 -14.46 6.21
C GLU A 29 6.44 -13.28 7.10
N LEU A 30 5.39 -12.56 6.70
CA LEU A 30 4.96 -11.34 7.37
C LEU A 30 3.77 -11.60 8.30
N THR A 31 3.95 -11.30 9.59
CA THR A 31 2.89 -11.39 10.61
C THR A 31 2.84 -10.13 11.46
N ALA A 32 1.77 -9.95 12.24
CA ALA A 32 1.75 -8.90 13.26
C ALA A 32 2.80 -9.22 14.33
N GLY A 33 3.56 -8.21 14.75
CA GLY A 33 4.75 -8.35 15.60
C GLY A 33 6.06 -8.48 14.83
N SER A 34 6.03 -8.65 13.50
CA SER A 34 7.25 -8.69 12.69
C SER A 34 7.96 -7.34 12.66
N LEU A 35 9.29 -7.38 12.79
CA LEU A 35 10.15 -6.23 12.52
C LEU A 35 10.45 -6.14 11.04
N VAL A 36 10.26 -4.95 10.47
CA VAL A 36 10.41 -4.69 9.04
C VAL A 36 11.26 -3.47 8.78
N LEU A 37 11.94 -3.46 7.63
CA LEU A 37 12.53 -2.24 7.06
C LEU A 37 11.58 -1.71 6.00
N VAL A 38 11.12 -0.48 6.18
CA VAL A 38 10.18 0.17 5.26
C VAL A 38 10.76 1.48 4.72
N PRO A 39 10.46 1.82 3.46
CA PRO A 39 10.84 3.11 2.91
C PRO A 39 10.06 4.24 3.59
N PHE A 40 10.75 5.29 4.02
CA PHE A 40 10.14 6.48 4.63
C PHE A 40 10.80 7.74 4.05
N GLY A 41 10.11 8.39 3.11
CA GLY A 41 10.67 9.51 2.35
C GLY A 41 11.88 9.06 1.51
N ARG A 42 13.07 9.59 1.83
CA ARG A 42 14.33 9.28 1.14
C ARG A 42 15.20 8.24 1.88
N THR A 43 14.74 7.72 3.00
CA THR A 43 15.50 6.76 3.83
C THR A 43 14.69 5.50 4.07
N GLN A 44 15.33 4.50 4.69
CA GLN A 44 14.64 3.33 5.24
C GLN A 44 14.63 3.41 6.76
N ILE A 45 13.54 2.96 7.37
CA ILE A 45 13.40 2.92 8.82
C ILE A 45 12.97 1.53 9.28
N LYS A 46 13.36 1.17 10.49
CA LYS A 46 12.83 -0.01 11.18
C LYS A 46 11.43 0.31 11.71
N GLY A 47 10.50 -0.59 11.46
CA GLY A 47 9.14 -0.52 11.99
C GLY A 47 8.67 -1.88 12.50
N LEU A 48 7.62 -1.84 13.30
CA LEU A 48 6.91 -2.98 13.85
C LEU A 48 5.56 -3.08 13.16
N VAL A 49 5.24 -4.23 12.57
CA VAL A 49 3.90 -4.47 12.04
C VAL A 49 2.94 -4.64 13.22
N THR A 50 1.94 -3.76 13.33
CA THR A 50 0.93 -3.82 14.40
C THR A 50 -0.35 -4.52 13.95
N ALA A 51 -0.70 -4.39 12.67
CA ALA A 51 -1.91 -5.00 12.11
C ALA A 51 -1.77 -5.29 10.60
N MET A 52 -2.56 -6.23 10.10
CA MET A 52 -2.73 -6.49 8.67
C MET A 52 -4.19 -6.30 8.27
N LYS A 53 -4.44 -5.47 7.24
CA LYS A 53 -5.77 -5.11 6.74
C LYS A 53 -5.91 -5.56 5.28
N ARG A 54 -7.05 -6.14 4.94
CA ARG A 54 -7.41 -6.43 3.54
C ARG A 54 -8.22 -5.26 2.99
N LYS A 55 -7.67 -4.52 2.03
CA LYS A 55 -8.43 -3.50 1.29
C LYS A 55 -9.46 -4.22 0.42
N LYS A 56 -10.71 -4.26 0.87
CA LYS A 56 -11.86 -4.69 0.04
C LYS A 56 -12.10 -3.58 -0.97
N THR A 57 -11.73 -3.81 -2.22
CA THR A 57 -12.29 -3.05 -3.34
C THR A 57 -13.74 -3.48 -3.48
N SER A 58 -14.65 -2.82 -2.78
CA SER A 58 -16.08 -2.95 -3.07
C SER A 58 -16.32 -2.27 -4.43
N PHE A 59 -16.26 -3.06 -5.51
CA PHE A 59 -16.96 -2.74 -6.74
C PHE A 59 -18.46 -2.94 -6.49
N GLY A 60 -19.05 -2.05 -5.71
CA GLY A 60 -20.50 -1.89 -5.64
C GLY A 60 -20.93 -1.18 -6.91
N GLY A 61 -21.53 -1.91 -7.85
CA GLY A 61 -22.21 -1.30 -8.98
C GLY A 61 -23.40 -0.48 -8.48
N SER A 62 -23.43 0.81 -8.80
CA SER A 62 -24.62 1.57 -9.21
C SER A 62 -24.31 3.08 -9.28
N SER A 63 -24.84 3.69 -10.35
CA SER A 63 -24.90 5.14 -10.64
C SER A 63 -23.65 5.81 -11.21
N PHE A 64 -23.60 5.80 -12.54
CA PHE A 64 -23.13 6.91 -13.36
C PHE A 64 -23.50 8.28 -12.75
N ARG A 65 -22.51 9.13 -12.49
CA ARG A 65 -22.58 10.56 -12.81
C ARG A 65 -21.28 10.97 -13.46
N ASN A 66 -21.36 11.12 -14.78
CA ASN A 66 -20.44 11.89 -15.59
C ASN A 66 -20.33 13.31 -15.00
N ARG A 67 -19.20 13.68 -14.42
CA ARG A 67 -18.71 15.07 -14.36
C ARG A 67 -17.19 15.07 -14.18
N GLY A 68 -16.49 15.38 -15.27
CA GLY A 68 -15.05 15.64 -15.28
C GLY A 68 -14.28 14.60 -16.10
N ALA A 69 -14.08 14.93 -17.37
CA ALA A 69 -13.25 14.16 -18.29
C ALA A 69 -11.83 13.98 -17.74
N VAL A 70 -11.31 12.76 -17.79
CA VAL A 70 -9.87 12.48 -17.69
C VAL A 70 -9.45 11.99 -19.07
N PRO A 71 -8.48 12.64 -19.76
CA PRO A 71 -8.09 12.20 -21.09
C PRO A 71 -7.48 10.80 -21.01
N ALA A 72 -7.97 9.90 -21.86
CA ALA A 72 -7.39 8.59 -22.04
C ALA A 72 -5.97 8.75 -22.60
N VAL A 73 -4.95 8.45 -21.79
CA VAL A 73 -3.60 8.24 -22.31
C VAL A 73 -3.63 6.89 -23.03
N ARG A 74 -3.73 6.96 -24.35
CA ARG A 74 -3.62 5.82 -25.27
C ARG A 74 -2.16 5.36 -25.28
N GLY A 75 -1.80 4.48 -24.37
CA GLY A 75 -0.52 3.76 -24.41
C GLY A 75 -0.55 2.74 -25.55
N SER A 76 0.09 3.08 -26.67
CA SER A 76 0.41 2.16 -27.76
C SER A 76 1.34 1.08 -27.22
N TRP A 77 0.88 -0.17 -27.19
CA TRP A 77 1.76 -1.33 -27.06
C TRP A 77 2.19 -1.74 -28.46
N ASP A 78 3.20 -1.04 -29.00
CA ASP A 78 3.92 -1.50 -30.18
C ASP A 78 4.71 -2.74 -29.76
N SER A 79 4.14 -3.91 -30.04
CA SER A 79 4.82 -5.20 -29.95
C SER A 79 5.59 -5.37 -31.26
N GLY A 80 6.81 -4.84 -31.31
CA GLY A 80 7.74 -5.07 -32.41
C GLY A 80 8.32 -6.47 -32.31
N ILE A 81 8.05 -7.24 -33.37
CA ILE A 81 8.65 -8.54 -33.73
C ILE A 81 10.16 -8.42 -33.89
#